data_AF-A0A7S1Z207-F1
#
_entry.id   AF-A0A7S1Z207-F1
#
_cell.length_a   1.000
_cell.length_b   1.000
_cell.length_c   1.000
_cell.angle_alpha   90.00
_cell.angle_beta   90.00
_cell.angle_gamma   90.00
#
_symmetry.space_group_name_H-M   'P 1'
#
loop_
_entity.id
_entity.type
_entity.pdbx_description
1 polymer ?
#
loop_
_entity_poly.entity_id
_entity_poly.type
_entity_poly.pdbx_seq_one_letter_code
_entity_poly.pdbx_strand_id
1 'polypeptide(L)'
;ATGQLLAIYEHRTAVQGFIWDINSFDQWGVELGKKLAIDIKGKLLEGRSGNGGGVTDETQPATSRILNYYIENSRNTCKEECDLDGVCNPLTSVTRKTYREHSPPHGSDLGGNSGKL
;
A
#
# COMPACT_ATOMS: atom_id res chain seq x y z
N ALA A 1 19.77 22.06 27.12
CA ALA A 1 20.65 21.09 26.42
C ALA A 1 20.01 20.55 25.13
N THR A 2 18.77 20.07 25.15
CA THR A 2 18.11 19.43 23.97
C THR A 2 18.04 20.31 22.71
N GLY A 3 17.77 21.61 22.85
CA GLY A 3 17.73 22.52 21.70
C GLY A 3 19.08 22.72 21.02
N GLN A 4 20.18 22.68 21.78
CA GLN A 4 21.54 22.75 21.21
C GLN A 4 21.87 21.48 20.42
N LEU A 5 21.43 20.31 20.91
CA LEU A 5 21.58 19.05 20.18
C LEU A 5 20.81 19.09 18.85
N LEU A 6 19.54 19.50 18.88
CA LEU A 6 18.71 19.62 17.68
C LEU A 6 19.32 20.59 16.65
N ALA A 7 19.76 21.78 17.09
CA ALA A 7 20.35 22.79 16.22
C ALA A 7 21.63 22.29 15.51
N ILE A 8 22.46 21.48 16.19
CA ILE A 8 23.66 20.88 15.58
C ILE A 8 23.26 19.90 14.47
N TYR A 9 22.21 19.09 14.64
CA TYR A 9 21.77 18.15 13.61
C TYR A 9 21.14 18.86 12.41
N GLU A 10 20.30 19.88 12.63
CA GLU A 10 19.73 20.68 11.55
C GLU A 10 20.82 21.36 10.71
N HIS A 11 21.80 21.97 11.39
CA HIS A 11 22.93 22.62 10.71
C HIS A 11 23.80 21.61 9.96
N ARG A 12 24.06 20.44 10.55
CA ARG A 12 24.81 19.36 9.88
C ARG A 12 24.15 18.94 8.58
N THR A 13 22.84 18.70 8.58
CA THR A 13 22.11 18.27 7.38
C THR A 13 22.05 19.38 6.32
N ALA A 14 21.97 20.65 6.72
CA ALA A 14 22.05 21.78 5.80
C ALA A 14 23.43 21.87 5.12
N VAL A 15 24.52 21.85 5.91
CA VAL A 15 25.90 21.93 5.40
C VAL A 15 26.24 20.76 4.47
N GLN A 16 25.78 19.55 4.79
CA GLN A 16 25.98 18.39 3.93
C GLN A 16 25.34 18.57 2.54
N GLY A 17 24.15 19.17 2.46
CA GLY A 17 23.53 19.47 1.16
C GLY A 17 24.29 20.53 0.38
N PHE A 18 24.77 21.58 1.04
CA PHE A 18 25.61 22.59 0.39
C PHE A 18 26.94 22.01 -0.15
N ILE A 19 27.55 21.06 0.57
CA ILE A 19 28.78 20.38 0.11
C ILE A 19 28.51 19.53 -1.14
N TRP A 20 27.37 18.85 -1.19
CA TRP A 20 27.01 17.98 -2.32
C TRP A 20 26.29 18.69 -3.47
N ASP A 21 26.09 20.01 -3.36
CA ASP A 21 25.31 20.80 -4.31
C ASP A 21 23.89 20.24 -4.54
N ILE A 22 23.26 19.77 -3.45
CA ILE A 22 21.90 19.23 -3.42
C ILE A 22 21.04 20.13 -2.53
N ASN A 23 19.80 20.35 -2.95
CA ASN A 23 18.83 21.10 -2.14
C ASN A 23 18.36 20.27 -0.92
N SER A 24 18.85 20.59 0.29
CA SER A 24 18.44 19.94 1.55
C SER A 24 16.99 20.20 1.96
N PHE A 25 16.30 21.16 1.33
CA PHE A 25 14.95 21.58 1.74
C PHE A 25 13.86 21.02 0.82
N ASP A 26 14.24 20.24 -0.20
CA ASP A 26 13.30 19.77 -1.22
C ASP A 26 12.76 18.36 -0.95
N GLN A 27 11.54 18.09 -1.40
CA GLN A 27 10.85 16.81 -1.21
C GLN A 27 10.07 16.35 -2.45
N TRP A 28 10.51 16.64 -3.67
CA TRP A 28 9.83 16.14 -4.89
C TRP A 28 9.62 14.61 -4.92
N GLY A 29 10.51 13.84 -4.30
CA GLY A 29 10.46 12.37 -4.31
C GLY A 29 9.19 11.76 -3.68
N VAL A 30 8.43 12.51 -2.88
CA VAL A 30 7.22 11.99 -2.23
C VAL A 30 5.98 12.06 -3.12
N GLU A 31 5.98 12.90 -4.16
CA GLU A 31 4.78 13.20 -4.93
C GLU A 31 4.32 12.04 -5.80
N LEU A 32 5.26 11.35 -6.44
CA LEU A 32 4.93 10.24 -7.34
C LEU A 32 4.27 9.09 -6.57
N GLY A 33 4.79 8.75 -5.38
CA GLY A 33 4.19 7.74 -4.51
C GLY A 33 2.78 8.12 -4.06
N LYS A 34 2.55 9.40 -3.73
CA LYS A 34 1.20 9.91 -3.39
C LYS A 34 0.23 9.78 -4.57
N LYS A 35 0.66 10.14 -5.78
CA LYS A 35 -0.16 10.03 -6.99
C LYS A 35 -0.51 8.57 -7.30
N LEU A 36 0.48 7.67 -7.24
CA LEU A 36 0.27 6.24 -7.49
C LEU A 36 -0.65 5.59 -6.44
N ALA A 37 -0.50 5.96 -5.16
CA ALA A 37 -1.35 5.43 -4.10
C ALA A 37 -2.82 5.83 -4.27
N ILE A 38 -3.10 7.06 -4.78
CA ILE A 38 -4.46 7.51 -5.07
C ILE A 38 -5.09 6.66 -6.19
N ASP A 39 -4.32 6.38 -7.26
CA ASP A 39 -4.78 5.52 -8.36
C ASP A 39 -5.12 4.11 -7.88
N ILE A 40 -4.19 3.47 -7.16
CA ILE A 40 -4.38 2.12 -6.59
C ILE A 40 -5.57 2.10 -5.62
N LYS A 41 -5.76 3.15 -4.82
CA LYS A 41 -6.91 3.26 -3.92
C LYS A 41 -8.24 3.23 -4.71
N GLY A 42 -8.33 3.94 -5.82
CA GLY A 42 -9.51 3.93 -6.68
C GLY A 42 -9.84 2.51 -7.18
N LYS A 43 -8.83 1.83 -7.73
CA LYS A 43 -8.92 0.45 -8.22
C LYS A 43 -9.31 -0.55 -7.12
N LEU A 44 -8.77 -0.39 -5.91
CA LEU A 44 -9.13 -1.22 -4.77
C LEU A 44 -10.59 -1.05 -4.36
N LEU A 45 -11.11 0.18 -4.36
CA LEU A 45 -12.50 0.45 -4.03
C LEU A 45 -13.44 -0.14 -5.08
N GLU A 46 -13.08 0.01 -6.36
CA GLU A 46 -13.82 -0.59 -7.48
C GLU A 46 -13.86 -2.12 -7.39
N GLY A 47 -12.69 -2.76 -7.21
CA GLY A 47 -12.60 -4.22 -7.09
C GLY A 47 -13.29 -4.80 -5.86
N ARG A 48 -13.42 -4.01 -4.78
CA ARG A 48 -14.21 -4.37 -3.58
C ARG A 48 -15.71 -4.15 -3.76
N SER A 49 -16.13 -3.13 -4.50
CA SER A 49 -17.55 -2.81 -4.73
C SER A 49 -18.20 -3.69 -5.82
N GLY A 50 -17.42 -4.25 -6.74
CA GLY A 50 -17.93 -5.14 -7.80
C GLY A 50 -18.32 -6.53 -7.29
N ASN A 51 -19.37 -7.13 -7.88
CA ASN A 51 -19.83 -8.50 -7.60
C ASN A 51 -18.93 -9.58 -8.25
N GLY A 52 -17.64 -9.62 -7.88
CA GLY A 52 -16.78 -10.78 -8.15
C GLY A 52 -15.83 -10.70 -9.35
N GLY A 53 -15.63 -9.54 -9.96
CA GLY A 53 -14.53 -9.32 -10.90
C GLY A 53 -13.31 -8.78 -10.17
N GLY A 54 -12.17 -9.47 -10.21
CA GLY A 54 -10.88 -8.91 -9.79
C GLY A 54 -10.55 -7.64 -10.57
N VAL A 55 -9.59 -6.85 -10.09
CA VAL A 55 -9.10 -5.67 -10.83
C VAL A 55 -8.50 -6.19 -12.14
N THR A 56 -9.16 -5.86 -13.25
CA THR A 56 -8.76 -6.35 -14.58
C THR A 56 -7.64 -5.48 -15.14
N ASP A 57 -6.58 -6.16 -15.57
CA ASP A 57 -5.40 -5.69 -16.33
C ASP A 57 -4.79 -4.35 -15.92
N GLU A 58 -4.02 -4.39 -14.82
CA GLU A 58 -2.95 -3.41 -14.61
C GLU A 58 -1.88 -3.55 -15.69
N THR A 59 -1.27 -2.44 -16.10
CA THR A 59 -0.20 -2.40 -17.12
C THR A 59 1.02 -3.25 -16.75
N GLN A 60 1.21 -3.55 -15.45
CA GLN A 60 2.25 -4.44 -14.96
C GLN A 60 1.66 -5.76 -14.44
N PRO A 61 2.07 -6.92 -14.97
CA PRO A 61 1.52 -8.22 -14.58
C PRO A 61 1.82 -8.63 -13.13
N ALA A 62 2.84 -8.03 -12.51
CA ALA A 62 3.15 -8.26 -11.10
C ALA A 62 2.16 -7.56 -10.16
N THR A 63 1.73 -6.33 -10.51
CA THR A 63 0.82 -5.56 -9.67
C THR A 63 -0.60 -6.09 -9.76
N SER A 64 -1.08 -6.48 -10.94
CA SER A 64 -2.40 -7.11 -11.11
C SER A 64 -2.53 -8.38 -10.28
N ARG A 65 -1.52 -9.27 -10.30
CA ARG A 65 -1.50 -10.51 -9.51
C ARG A 65 -1.64 -10.26 -8.01
N ILE A 66 -0.80 -9.37 -7.45
CA ILE A 66 -0.83 -9.09 -6.01
C ILE A 66 -2.12 -8.38 -5.63
N LEU A 67 -2.64 -7.49 -6.49
CA LEU A 67 -3.87 -6.75 -6.25
C LEU A 67 -5.10 -7.67 -6.25
N ASN A 68 -5.18 -8.59 -7.21
CA ASN A 68 -6.24 -9.61 -7.27
C ASN A 68 -6.18 -10.54 -6.07
N TYR A 69 -4.99 -11.04 -5.72
CA TYR A 69 -4.80 -11.81 -4.49
C TYR A 69 -5.25 -11.06 -3.24
N TYR A 70 -4.92 -9.77 -3.14
CA TYR A 70 -5.31 -8.94 -2.00
C TYR A 70 -6.83 -8.77 -1.91
N ILE A 71 -7.51 -8.52 -3.03
CA ILE A 71 -8.97 -8.34 -3.05
C ILE A 71 -9.69 -9.63 -2.69
N GLU A 72 -9.28 -10.77 -3.25
CA GLU A 72 -9.86 -12.09 -2.95
C GLU A 72 -9.74 -12.45 -1.46
N ASN A 73 -8.56 -12.22 -0.88
CA ASN A 73 -8.30 -12.58 0.52
C ASN A 73 -8.82 -11.57 1.55
N SER A 74 -9.12 -10.34 1.14
CA SER A 74 -9.60 -9.27 2.04
C SER A 74 -11.13 -9.04 2.01
N ARG A 75 -11.89 -9.79 1.20
CA ARG A 75 -13.36 -9.68 1.09
C ARG A 75 -14.13 -10.00 2.38
N ASN A 76 -13.57 -10.80 3.29
CA ASN A 76 -14.25 -11.28 4.50
C ASN A 76 -13.89 -10.50 5.78
N THR A 77 -13.33 -9.31 5.64
CA THR A 77 -12.79 -8.50 6.75
C THR A 77 -13.86 -8.02 7.75
N CYS A 78 -15.14 -8.05 7.39
CA CYS A 78 -16.26 -7.70 8.28
C CYS A 78 -17.19 -8.92 8.46
N LYS A 79 -16.84 -9.86 9.35
CA LYS A 79 -17.81 -10.86 9.81
C LYS A 79 -18.12 -10.84 11.30
N GLU A 80 -17.23 -10.45 12.21
CA GLU A 80 -17.55 -10.57 13.65
C GLU A 80 -17.08 -9.47 14.60
N GLU A 81 -16.20 -8.53 14.22
CA GLU A 81 -15.87 -7.42 15.14
C GLU A 81 -15.41 -6.18 14.37
N CYS A 82 -16.19 -5.11 14.48
CA CYS A 82 -15.85 -3.77 13.99
C CYS A 82 -14.98 -3.08 15.05
N ASP A 83 -14.07 -2.19 14.62
CA ASP A 83 -13.32 -1.29 15.50
C ASP A 83 -14.21 -0.65 16.58
N LEU A 84 -13.59 -0.17 17.67
CA LEU A 84 -14.19 0.34 18.92
C LEU A 84 -15.40 1.31 18.78
N ASP A 85 -15.66 1.83 17.58
CA ASP A 85 -16.75 2.75 17.24
C ASP A 85 -17.97 2.07 16.54
N GLY A 86 -17.93 0.75 16.30
CA GLY A 86 -19.04 0.00 15.68
C GLY A 86 -19.27 0.29 14.19
N VAL A 87 -18.41 1.10 13.55
CA VAL A 87 -18.49 1.43 12.13
C VAL A 87 -17.56 0.52 11.33
N CYS A 88 -18.05 -0.64 10.90
CA CYS A 88 -17.38 -1.42 9.87
C CYS A 88 -17.58 -0.76 8.51
N ASN A 89 -16.52 -0.19 7.93
CA ASN A 89 -16.51 0.11 6.51
C ASN A 89 -15.90 -1.08 5.74
N PRO A 90 -16.70 -1.94 5.07
CA PRO A 90 -16.21 -3.11 4.36
C PRO A 90 -15.30 -2.76 3.17
N LEU A 91 -15.31 -1.49 2.73
CA LEU A 91 -14.47 -1.02 1.63
C LEU A 91 -13.08 -0.56 2.08
N THR A 92 -12.92 -0.09 3.31
CA THR A 92 -11.65 0.48 3.82
C THR A 92 -11.05 -0.26 5.01
N SER A 93 -11.76 -1.22 5.60
CA SER A 93 -11.21 -2.04 6.69
C SER A 93 -10.11 -2.95 6.16
N VAL A 94 -9.03 -3.05 6.94
CA VAL A 94 -7.90 -3.94 6.71
C VAL A 94 -7.73 -4.76 7.97
N THR A 95 -8.49 -5.85 8.12
CA THR A 95 -8.14 -6.83 9.15
C THR A 95 -7.01 -7.67 8.60
N ARG A 96 -5.83 -7.50 9.21
CA ARG A 96 -4.61 -8.21 8.84
C ARG A 96 -4.77 -9.65 9.34
N LYS A 97 -5.23 -10.57 8.49
CA LYS A 97 -5.05 -12.01 8.77
C LYS A 97 -3.58 -12.21 9.10
N THR A 98 -3.30 -12.64 10.32
CA THR A 98 -1.91 -12.79 10.78
C THR A 98 -1.22 -13.92 10.00
N TYR A 99 0.11 -14.02 10.06
CA TYR A 99 0.87 -15.11 9.41
C TYR A 99 0.39 -16.51 9.83
N ARG A 100 -0.35 -16.63 10.95
CA ARG A 100 -0.98 -17.87 11.41
C ARG A 100 -2.26 -18.27 10.68
N GLU A 101 -2.91 -17.33 10.00
CA GLU A 101 -4.17 -17.53 9.28
C GLU A 101 -3.98 -17.68 7.76
N HIS A 102 -2.73 -17.56 7.30
CA HIS A 102 -2.35 -17.76 5.90
C HIS A 102 -1.76 -19.16 5.71
N SER A 103 -2.50 -20.01 5.02
CA SER A 103 -1.89 -21.15 4.33
C SER A 103 -1.24 -20.64 3.05
N PRO A 104 0.03 -20.98 2.75
CA PRO A 104 0.64 -20.58 1.49
C PRO A 104 -0.20 -21.11 0.32
N PRO A 105 -0.35 -20.33 -0.78
CA PRO A 105 -1.09 -20.80 -1.94
C PRO A 105 -0.47 -22.09 -2.46
N HIS A 106 -1.27 -23.15 -2.57
CA HIS A 106 -0.86 -24.40 -3.20
C HIS A 106 -0.90 -24.21 -4.71
N GLY A 107 0.23 -23.82 -5.30
CA GLY A 107 0.39 -23.69 -6.76
C GLY A 107 1.12 -22.40 -7.18
N SER A 108 1.44 -22.28 -8.47
CA SER A 108 2.10 -21.10 -9.06
C SER A 108 1.13 -19.97 -9.44
N ASP A 109 -0.16 -20.09 -9.11
CA ASP A 109 -1.19 -19.23 -9.68
C ASP A 109 -1.81 -18.31 -8.62
N LEU A 110 -1.31 -17.07 -8.60
CA LEU A 110 -1.94 -15.92 -7.93
C LEU A 110 -3.06 -15.30 -8.80
N GLY A 111 -3.74 -16.11 -9.62
CA GLY A 111 -5.00 -15.81 -10.29
C GLY A 111 -4.97 -14.68 -11.31
N GLY A 112 -3.81 -14.40 -11.92
CA GLY A 112 -3.63 -13.15 -12.67
C GLY A 112 -3.07 -13.27 -14.08
N ASN A 113 -2.82 -14.48 -14.59
CA ASN A 113 -2.51 -14.62 -16.02
C ASN A 113 -2.72 -16.07 -16.47
N SER A 114 -3.50 -16.29 -17.52
CA SER A 114 -3.53 -17.56 -18.25
C SER A 114 -2.19 -17.77 -18.97
N GLY A 115 -1.15 -18.14 -18.21
CA GLY A 115 0.04 -18.82 -18.72
C GLY A 115 0.92 -18.09 -19.75
N LYS A 116 0.93 -16.76 -19.83
CA LYS A 116 1.97 -16.04 -20.58
C LYS A 116 2.91 -15.28 -19.65
N LEU A 117 4.13 -15.82 -19.53
CA LEU A 117 5.31 -15.00 -19.25
C LEU A 117 5.63 -14.15 -20.48
#